data_AF-A0A973X996-F1
#
_entry.id   AF-A0A973X996-F1
#
_cell.length_a   1.000
_cell.length_b   1.000
_cell.length_c   1.000
_cell.angle_alpha   90.00
_cell.angle_beta   90.00
_cell.angle_gamma   90.00
#
_symmetry.space_group_name_H-M   'P 1'
#
loop_
_entity.id
_entity.type
_entity.pdbx_description
1 polymer ?
#
loop_
_entity_poly.entity_id
_entity_poly.type
_entity_poly.pdbx_seq_one_letter_code
_entity_poly.pdbx_strand_id
1 'polypeptide(L)'
;MRVPLFLLTILCAIPAWAAHGYALWDDFKYPSGFDHFDYVNAQAPKGGELRMVSNLRVSTFDKYNPFTIKGNAPAYLSSLLFDTLLTGSLDETATAYGLLAEDVQVAPDRLSVTFRLRAHARFHNGDPVLAQDVKHSFDILNGPLVSPGIRSALEDVAAAEVVDPLTVRYRFKKPNRELPLTVGGLPVFSHRWGEGKPFDQVVMDIPIGSGPYRIGPVVFGRDITYVRDPSYWARDLNVRRGTANFDRILVKIYKDNTAKLEALKAGEFD
;
A
#
# COMPACT_ATOMS: atom_id res chain seq x y z
N MET A 1 -23.87 -58.94 -25.90
CA MET A 1 -23.11 -58.42 -24.74
C MET A 1 -23.07 -56.91 -24.83
N ARG A 2 -23.69 -56.19 -23.89
CA ARG A 2 -23.75 -54.72 -23.85
C ARG A 2 -22.57 -54.21 -23.01
N VAL A 3 -21.67 -53.44 -23.61
CA VAL A 3 -20.58 -52.76 -22.90
C VAL A 3 -21.05 -51.34 -22.56
N PRO A 4 -21.04 -50.89 -21.29
CA PRO A 4 -21.42 -49.53 -20.95
C PRO A 4 -20.25 -48.59 -21.22
N LEU A 5 -20.52 -47.50 -21.95
CA LEU A 5 -19.60 -46.41 -22.19
C LEU A 5 -19.60 -45.49 -20.96
N PHE A 6 -18.54 -45.54 -20.15
CA PHE A 6 -18.32 -44.58 -19.07
C PHE A 6 -17.88 -43.25 -19.68
N LEU A 7 -18.73 -42.22 -19.58
CA LEU A 7 -18.37 -40.86 -19.91
C LEU A 7 -17.48 -40.31 -18.77
N LEU A 8 -16.18 -40.20 -19.04
CA LEU A 8 -15.23 -39.57 -18.12
C LEU A 8 -15.39 -38.05 -18.23
N THR A 9 -16.08 -37.43 -17.27
CA THR A 9 -16.10 -35.97 -17.10
C THR A 9 -14.71 -35.51 -16.66
N ILE A 10 -13.91 -35.03 -17.62
CA ILE A 10 -12.68 -34.31 -17.34
C ILE A 10 -13.09 -32.96 -16.73
N LEU A 11 -12.96 -32.82 -15.41
CA LEU A 11 -12.88 -31.50 -14.79
C LEU A 11 -11.63 -30.82 -15.37
N CYS A 12 -11.81 -29.92 -16.32
CA CYS A 12 -10.78 -28.93 -16.64
C CYS A 12 -10.59 -28.06 -15.39
N ALA A 13 -9.58 -28.38 -14.59
CA ALA A 13 -8.95 -27.38 -13.74
C ALA A 13 -8.35 -26.34 -14.68
N ILE A 14 -9.12 -25.27 -14.95
CA ILE A 14 -8.59 -24.11 -15.67
C ILE A 14 -7.37 -23.67 -14.85
N PRO A 15 -6.15 -23.64 -15.43
CA PRO A 15 -5.01 -23.12 -14.71
C PRO A 15 -5.37 -21.69 -14.32
N ALA A 16 -5.47 -21.44 -13.01
CA ALA A 16 -5.61 -20.08 -12.52
C ALA A 16 -4.32 -19.36 -12.92
N TRP A 17 -4.40 -18.54 -13.97
CA TRP A 17 -3.28 -17.68 -14.33
C TRP A 17 -2.97 -16.81 -13.11
N ALA A 18 -1.76 -16.98 -12.57
CA ALA A 18 -1.25 -16.12 -11.53
C ALA A 18 -0.99 -14.74 -12.16
N ALA A 19 -1.91 -13.78 -11.99
CA ALA A 19 -1.68 -12.45 -12.53
C ALA A 19 -0.74 -11.70 -11.59
N HIS A 20 0.46 -11.37 -12.06
CA HIS A 20 1.46 -10.61 -11.30
C HIS A 20 1.09 -9.13 -11.11
N GLY A 21 -0.13 -8.75 -11.52
CA GLY A 21 -0.67 -7.40 -11.44
C GLY A 21 -2.10 -7.35 -12.00
N TYR A 22 -2.63 -6.14 -12.11
CA TYR A 22 -3.88 -5.85 -12.78
C TYR A 22 -3.73 -4.59 -13.64
N ALA A 23 -4.17 -4.67 -14.90
CA ALA A 23 -4.23 -3.56 -15.83
C ALA A 23 -5.70 -3.34 -16.21
N LEU A 24 -6.18 -2.10 -16.14
CA LEU A 24 -7.57 -1.76 -16.46
C LEU A 24 -7.94 -2.17 -17.89
N TRP A 25 -6.97 -2.06 -18.80
CA TRP A 25 -7.09 -2.30 -20.24
C TRP A 25 -6.41 -3.60 -20.70
N ASP A 26 -6.07 -4.49 -19.77
CA ASP A 26 -5.47 -5.81 -20.04
C ASP A 26 -4.05 -5.80 -20.66
N ASP A 27 -3.42 -4.62 -20.77
CA ASP A 27 -2.05 -4.44 -21.27
C ASP A 27 -1.07 -4.17 -20.13
N PHE A 28 0.00 -4.97 -20.05
CA PHE A 28 1.14 -4.74 -19.17
C PHE A 28 2.37 -4.39 -19.98
N LYS A 29 3.05 -3.30 -19.62
CA LYS A 29 4.41 -3.01 -20.10
C LYS A 29 5.40 -4.05 -19.55
N TYR A 30 5.30 -4.38 -18.26
CA TYR A 30 6.25 -5.28 -17.60
C TYR A 30 5.72 -6.72 -17.56
N PRO A 31 6.43 -7.69 -18.16
CA PRO A 31 6.01 -9.09 -18.14
C PRO A 31 6.16 -9.69 -16.73
N SER A 32 5.52 -10.83 -16.49
CA SER A 32 5.71 -11.57 -15.24
C SER A 32 7.20 -11.89 -15.03
N GLY A 33 7.71 -11.63 -13.83
CA GLY A 33 9.12 -11.86 -13.49
C GLY A 33 10.10 -10.81 -14.03
N PHE A 34 9.64 -9.64 -14.50
CA PHE A 34 10.54 -8.53 -14.86
C PHE A 34 11.49 -8.17 -13.70
N ASP A 35 12.70 -7.69 -14.01
CA ASP A 35 13.75 -7.47 -13.02
C ASP A 35 13.51 -6.26 -12.10
N HIS A 36 13.12 -5.13 -12.69
CA HIS A 36 12.76 -3.88 -12.03
C HIS A 36 12.05 -2.94 -13.03
N PHE A 37 11.42 -1.88 -12.54
CA PHE A 37 10.85 -0.85 -13.41
C PHE A 37 11.93 -0.12 -14.23
N ASP A 38 11.65 0.31 -15.46
CA ASP A 38 12.62 0.95 -16.35
C ASP A 38 13.08 2.32 -15.84
N TYR A 39 12.25 3.00 -15.05
CA TYR A 39 12.51 4.34 -14.53
C TYR A 39 13.36 4.35 -13.24
N VAL A 40 13.82 3.19 -12.76
CA VAL A 40 14.68 3.11 -11.57
C VAL A 40 16.09 2.70 -11.92
N ASN A 41 17.07 3.22 -11.17
CA ASN A 41 18.41 2.65 -11.15
C ASN A 41 18.43 1.50 -10.13
N ALA A 42 18.49 0.25 -10.59
CA ALA A 42 18.56 -0.91 -9.71
C ALA A 42 19.83 -0.95 -8.83
N GLN A 43 20.91 -0.28 -9.28
CA GLN A 43 22.17 -0.12 -8.56
C GLN A 43 22.26 1.23 -7.84
N ALA A 44 21.13 1.89 -7.58
CA ALA A 44 21.12 3.14 -6.83
C ALA A 44 21.78 2.92 -5.45
N PRO A 45 22.74 3.80 -5.06
CA PRO A 45 23.41 3.66 -3.78
C PRO A 45 22.39 3.75 -2.64
N LYS A 46 22.57 2.89 -1.63
CA LYS A 46 21.80 2.93 -0.39
C LYS A 46 22.57 3.73 0.64
N GLY A 47 22.01 4.84 1.10
CA GLY A 47 22.72 5.69 2.04
C GLY A 47 22.21 7.12 2.11
N GLY A 48 22.68 7.84 3.12
CA GLY A 48 22.53 9.29 3.19
C GLY A 48 21.17 9.76 3.66
N GLU A 49 21.01 11.09 3.67
CA GLU A 49 19.81 11.78 4.12
C GLU A 49 19.25 12.64 2.99
N LEU A 50 17.96 12.45 2.69
CA LEU A 50 17.19 13.34 1.84
C LEU A 50 16.46 14.34 2.73
N ARG A 51 16.61 15.64 2.47
CA ARG A 51 15.96 16.73 3.20
C ARG A 51 14.87 17.31 2.33
N MET A 52 13.62 17.13 2.71
CA MET A 52 12.45 17.64 1.99
C MET A 52 11.70 18.66 2.84
N VAL A 53 10.78 19.36 2.18
CA VAL A 53 9.76 20.16 2.85
C VAL A 53 8.42 19.42 2.81
N SER A 54 7.62 19.61 3.86
CA SER A 54 6.22 19.17 3.88
C SER A 54 5.48 19.58 2.60
N ASN A 55 4.79 18.63 1.97
CA ASN A 55 3.86 18.89 0.87
C ASN A 55 2.46 19.31 1.36
N LEU A 56 2.24 19.32 2.68
CA LEU A 56 0.97 19.71 3.27
C LEU A 56 0.92 21.22 3.52
N ARG A 57 -0.29 21.79 3.42
CA ARG A 57 -0.53 23.20 3.75
C ARG A 57 -0.45 23.49 5.26
N VAL A 58 -0.56 22.45 6.09
CA VAL A 58 -0.50 22.58 7.54
C VAL A 58 0.96 22.68 8.01
N SER A 59 1.19 23.58 8.97
CA SER A 59 2.52 23.88 9.49
C SER A 59 2.84 23.13 10.79
N THR A 60 2.10 22.07 11.11
CA THR A 60 2.37 21.16 12.22
C THR A 60 1.59 19.85 12.03
N PHE A 61 1.95 18.83 12.81
CA PHE A 61 1.18 17.59 12.96
C PHE A 61 0.97 17.32 14.46
N ASP A 62 -0.09 16.58 14.77
CA ASP A 62 -0.52 16.28 16.14
C ASP A 62 -0.92 14.80 16.34
N LYS A 63 -0.71 13.97 15.31
CA LYS A 63 -0.97 12.52 15.32
C LYS A 63 -0.09 11.78 14.32
N TYR A 64 0.00 10.47 14.47
CA TYR A 64 0.63 9.54 13.51
C TYR A 64 -0.37 8.69 12.75
N ASN A 65 -1.67 8.80 13.03
CA ASN A 65 -2.71 8.15 12.24
C ASN A 65 -3.13 9.04 11.05
N PRO A 66 -2.77 8.70 9.81
CA PRO A 66 -3.08 9.54 8.64
C PRO A 66 -4.50 9.34 8.11
N PHE A 67 -5.28 8.40 8.64
CA PHE A 67 -6.55 7.99 8.06
C PHE A 67 -7.76 8.64 8.73
N THR A 68 -7.64 9.03 10.01
CA THR A 68 -8.73 9.70 10.72
C THR A 68 -8.89 11.16 10.26
N ILE A 69 -10.12 11.70 10.33
CA ILE A 69 -10.40 13.08 9.90
C ILE A 69 -9.79 14.12 10.86
N LYS A 70 -9.89 13.87 12.17
CA LYS A 70 -9.52 14.85 13.20
C LYS A 70 -8.00 14.91 13.38
N GLY A 71 -7.43 16.12 13.40
CA GLY A 71 -5.99 16.34 13.54
C GLY A 71 -5.22 16.14 12.23
N ASN A 72 -3.92 16.38 12.26
CA ASN A 72 -3.03 16.36 11.10
C ASN A 72 -1.91 15.33 11.31
N ALA A 73 -1.78 14.39 10.37
CA ALA A 73 -0.62 13.51 10.33
C ALA A 73 0.54 14.16 9.54
N PRO A 74 1.79 13.80 9.84
CA PRO A 74 2.93 14.35 9.11
C PRO A 74 2.95 13.94 7.63
N ALA A 75 3.53 14.81 6.82
CA ALA A 75 3.66 14.65 5.37
C ALA A 75 4.35 13.33 4.99
N TYR A 76 3.90 12.69 3.90
CA TYR A 76 4.45 11.45 3.35
C TYR A 76 4.34 10.20 4.25
N LEU A 77 3.83 10.31 5.49
CA LEU A 77 3.75 9.19 6.43
C LEU A 77 3.04 7.97 5.80
N SER A 78 1.89 8.18 5.15
CA SER A 78 1.11 7.08 4.60
C SER A 78 1.89 6.28 3.54
N SER A 79 2.50 6.96 2.58
CA SER A 79 3.24 6.32 1.48
C SER A 79 4.57 5.70 1.89
N LEU A 80 5.15 6.15 3.02
CA LEU A 80 6.44 5.66 3.50
C LEU A 80 6.32 4.48 4.46
N LEU A 81 5.23 4.41 5.23
CA LEU A 81 5.05 3.41 6.29
C LEU A 81 4.14 2.24 5.90
N PHE A 82 3.21 2.41 4.96
CA PHE A 82 2.25 1.35 4.62
C PHE A 82 2.45 0.88 3.18
N ASP A 83 2.54 -0.44 3.00
CA ASP A 83 2.40 -1.05 1.68
C ASP A 83 0.91 -1.31 1.37
N THR A 84 0.65 -1.53 0.08
CA THR A 84 -0.65 -1.82 -0.51
C THR A 84 -0.62 -3.22 -1.13
N LEU A 85 -1.78 -3.78 -1.53
CA LEU A 85 -1.83 -5.06 -2.24
C LEU A 85 -1.12 -4.98 -3.59
N LEU A 86 -1.40 -3.91 -4.34
CA LEU A 86 -0.80 -3.58 -5.63
C LEU A 86 -0.12 -2.22 -5.58
N THR A 87 0.96 -2.06 -6.34
CA THR A 87 1.66 -0.78 -6.52
C THR A 87 1.63 -0.37 -7.98
N GLY A 88 1.24 0.88 -8.25
CA GLY A 88 1.16 1.42 -9.61
C GLY A 88 2.55 1.64 -10.22
N SER A 89 2.64 1.49 -11.54
CA SER A 89 3.82 1.93 -12.29
C SER A 89 3.73 3.42 -12.61
N LEU A 90 4.86 4.14 -12.59
CA LEU A 90 4.89 5.58 -12.90
C LEU A 90 4.89 5.88 -14.41
N ASP A 91 5.12 4.86 -15.23
CA ASP A 91 5.21 4.96 -16.69
C ASP A 91 4.11 4.17 -17.41
N GLU A 92 3.07 3.78 -16.68
CA GLU A 92 1.85 3.17 -17.22
C GLU A 92 0.61 3.85 -16.62
N THR A 93 -0.46 3.94 -17.41
CA THR A 93 -1.75 4.44 -16.93
C THR A 93 -2.64 3.28 -16.54
N ALA A 94 -3.27 3.37 -15.36
CA ALA A 94 -4.25 2.39 -14.89
C ALA A 94 -3.74 0.94 -14.83
N THR A 95 -2.48 0.77 -14.41
CA THR A 95 -1.81 -0.53 -14.27
C THR A 95 -1.08 -0.57 -12.93
N ALA A 96 -1.21 -1.69 -12.21
CA ALA A 96 -0.54 -1.91 -10.94
C ALA A 96 -0.05 -3.37 -10.82
N TYR A 97 1.10 -3.55 -10.17
CA TYR A 97 1.78 -4.83 -10.00
C TYR A 97 1.71 -5.31 -8.55
N GLY A 98 1.81 -6.63 -8.36
CA GLY A 98 1.74 -7.27 -7.06
C GLY A 98 2.83 -6.80 -6.09
N LEU A 99 2.41 -6.11 -5.02
CA LEU A 99 3.25 -5.75 -3.89
C LEU A 99 3.01 -6.74 -2.74
N LEU A 100 2.11 -6.43 -1.79
CA LEU A 100 1.73 -7.40 -0.74
C LEU A 100 1.04 -8.63 -1.35
N ALA A 101 0.29 -8.44 -2.43
CA ALA A 101 -0.26 -9.53 -3.21
C ALA A 101 0.77 -10.06 -4.21
N GLU A 102 0.84 -11.37 -4.36
CA GLU A 102 1.59 -12.03 -5.44
C GLU A 102 0.71 -12.55 -6.56
N ASP A 103 -0.60 -12.51 -6.36
CA ASP A 103 -1.58 -12.94 -7.35
C ASP A 103 -2.87 -12.13 -7.22
N VAL A 104 -3.49 -11.86 -8.38
CA VAL A 104 -4.75 -11.14 -8.53
C VAL A 104 -5.67 -11.91 -9.48
N GLN A 105 -6.86 -12.24 -9.01
CA GLN A 105 -7.86 -12.93 -9.82
C GLN A 105 -9.18 -12.17 -9.81
N VAL A 106 -9.53 -11.57 -10.95
CA VAL A 106 -10.86 -10.97 -11.15
C VAL A 106 -11.83 -12.06 -11.60
N ALA A 107 -12.99 -12.14 -10.96
CA ALA A 107 -14.02 -13.10 -11.34
C ALA A 107 -14.54 -12.81 -12.76
N PRO A 108 -14.96 -13.84 -13.54
CA PRO A 108 -15.46 -13.63 -14.90
C PRO A 108 -16.67 -12.68 -14.99
N ASP A 109 -17.50 -12.63 -13.96
CA ASP A 109 -18.65 -11.71 -13.85
C ASP A 109 -18.26 -10.29 -13.42
N ARG A 110 -16.98 -10.08 -13.07
CA ARG A 110 -16.41 -8.83 -12.55
C ARG A 110 -17.10 -8.32 -11.28
N LEU A 111 -17.74 -9.21 -10.52
CA LEU A 111 -18.37 -8.89 -9.23
C LEU A 111 -17.44 -9.15 -8.05
N SER A 112 -16.24 -9.68 -8.28
CA SER A 112 -15.23 -9.80 -7.24
C SER A 112 -13.81 -9.81 -7.78
N VAL A 113 -12.87 -9.49 -6.90
CA VAL A 113 -11.44 -9.71 -7.10
C VAL A 113 -10.88 -10.44 -5.88
N THR A 114 -10.02 -11.42 -6.12
CA THR A 114 -9.32 -12.17 -5.07
C THR A 114 -7.84 -11.86 -5.15
N PHE A 115 -7.22 -11.57 -4.01
CA PHE A 115 -5.78 -11.35 -3.88
C PHE A 115 -5.19 -12.43 -2.98
N ARG A 116 -4.05 -12.99 -3.40
CA ARG A 116 -3.24 -13.88 -2.57
C ARG A 116 -2.00 -13.15 -2.10
N LEU A 117 -1.79 -13.09 -0.80
CA LEU A 117 -0.71 -12.39 -0.13
C LEU A 117 0.59 -13.20 -0.19
N ARG A 118 1.71 -12.49 -0.21
CA ARG A 118 3.05 -13.06 -0.05
C ARG A 118 3.24 -13.57 1.38
N ALA A 119 3.50 -14.87 1.55
CA ALA A 119 3.71 -15.49 2.86
C ALA A 119 4.88 -14.90 3.68
N HIS A 120 5.86 -14.29 3.00
CA HIS A 120 7.02 -13.65 3.63
C HIS A 120 6.82 -12.17 3.93
N ALA A 121 5.65 -11.59 3.62
CA ALA A 121 5.35 -10.19 3.96
C ALA A 121 5.35 -9.99 5.47
N ARG A 122 5.99 -8.92 5.94
CA ARG A 122 6.12 -8.60 7.37
C ARG A 122 5.79 -7.14 7.64
N PHE A 123 5.13 -6.91 8.77
CA PHE A 123 5.04 -5.59 9.36
C PHE A 123 6.36 -5.20 10.02
N HIS A 124 6.48 -3.92 10.34
CA HIS A 124 7.58 -3.33 11.10
C HIS A 124 7.82 -4.02 12.46
N ASN A 125 6.80 -4.56 13.10
CA ASN A 125 6.98 -5.27 14.37
C ASN A 125 7.44 -6.74 14.19
N GLY A 126 7.59 -7.22 12.95
CA GLY A 126 7.98 -8.59 12.64
C GLY A 126 6.82 -9.58 12.49
N ASP A 127 5.58 -9.15 12.75
CA ASP A 127 4.41 -9.99 12.53
C ASP A 127 4.17 -10.24 11.03
N PRO A 128 3.60 -11.40 10.64
CA PRO A 128 3.17 -11.64 9.27
C PRO A 128 2.02 -10.70 8.88
N VAL A 129 2.01 -10.25 7.62
CA VAL A 129 0.84 -9.58 7.04
C VAL A 129 -0.18 -10.64 6.62
N LEU A 130 -1.39 -10.58 7.17
CA LEU A 130 -2.44 -11.57 6.91
C LEU A 130 -3.67 -10.94 6.22
N ALA A 131 -4.52 -11.78 5.63
CA ALA A 131 -5.78 -11.36 5.02
C ALA A 131 -6.71 -10.65 6.01
N GLN A 132 -6.61 -10.99 7.31
CA GLN A 132 -7.33 -10.29 8.36
C GLN A 132 -6.92 -8.81 8.50
N ASP A 133 -5.64 -8.49 8.31
CA ASP A 133 -5.16 -7.10 8.34
C ASP A 133 -5.69 -6.30 7.16
N VAL A 134 -5.78 -6.94 5.99
CA VAL A 134 -6.35 -6.34 4.77
C VAL A 134 -7.84 -6.04 4.98
N LYS A 135 -8.60 -7.01 5.49
CA LYS A 135 -10.02 -6.82 5.82
C LYS A 135 -10.20 -5.71 6.88
N HIS A 136 -9.41 -5.74 7.95
CA HIS A 136 -9.45 -4.73 9.00
C HIS A 136 -9.19 -3.32 8.43
N SER A 137 -8.15 -3.18 7.60
CA SER A 137 -7.81 -1.91 6.95
C SER A 137 -8.96 -1.42 6.07
N PHE A 138 -9.58 -2.30 5.27
CA PHE A 138 -10.76 -1.95 4.46
C PHE A 138 -11.95 -1.50 5.33
N ASP A 139 -12.29 -2.26 6.37
CA ASP A 139 -13.44 -1.95 7.23
C ASP A 139 -13.28 -0.56 7.90
N ILE A 140 -12.05 -0.24 8.34
CA ILE A 140 -11.72 1.06 8.92
C ILE A 140 -11.80 2.17 7.86
N LEU A 141 -11.18 1.98 6.70
CA LEU A 141 -11.14 2.96 5.60
C LEU A 141 -12.52 3.23 5.00
N ASN A 142 -13.42 2.25 5.06
CA ASN A 142 -14.83 2.39 4.67
C ASN A 142 -15.73 2.89 5.82
N GLY A 143 -15.15 3.17 6.99
CA GLY A 143 -15.86 3.58 8.20
C GLY A 143 -16.11 5.09 8.33
N PRO A 144 -16.90 5.52 9.34
CA PRO A 144 -17.29 6.92 9.52
C PRO A 144 -16.14 7.85 9.93
N LEU A 145 -15.05 7.29 10.47
CA LEU A 145 -13.92 8.05 11.05
C LEU A 145 -12.92 8.57 10.01
N VAL A 146 -13.04 8.11 8.75
CA VAL A 146 -12.11 8.36 7.65
C VAL A 146 -12.70 9.38 6.67
N SER A 147 -11.84 10.03 5.86
CA SER A 147 -12.29 11.07 4.93
C SER A 147 -13.44 10.60 4.02
N PRO A 148 -14.46 11.43 3.76
CA PRO A 148 -15.56 11.08 2.86
C PRO A 148 -15.10 10.66 1.47
N GLY A 149 -13.98 11.22 0.97
CA GLY A 149 -13.46 10.88 -0.36
C GLY A 149 -13.03 9.42 -0.48
N ILE A 150 -12.41 8.84 0.55
CA ILE A 150 -12.04 7.42 0.56
C ILE A 150 -13.31 6.55 0.55
N ARG A 151 -14.33 6.92 1.34
CA ARG A 151 -15.60 6.20 1.36
C ARG A 151 -16.31 6.24 0.01
N SER A 152 -16.34 7.40 -0.65
CA SER A 152 -16.93 7.53 -1.99
C SER A 152 -16.21 6.64 -3.01
N ALA A 153 -14.87 6.55 -2.96
CA ALA A 153 -14.12 5.64 -3.83
C ALA A 153 -14.44 4.15 -3.59
N LEU A 154 -14.96 3.80 -2.41
CA LEU A 154 -15.32 2.44 -2.01
C LEU A 154 -16.82 2.17 -2.05
N GLU A 155 -17.64 3.10 -2.54
CA GLU A 155 -19.11 3.00 -2.45
C GLU A 155 -19.68 1.76 -3.14
N ASP A 156 -19.03 1.30 -4.21
CA ASP A 156 -19.41 0.12 -4.99
C ASP A 156 -18.75 -1.18 -4.47
N VAL A 157 -17.91 -1.10 -3.44
CA VAL A 157 -17.34 -2.28 -2.78
C VAL A 157 -18.34 -2.76 -1.73
N ALA A 158 -18.84 -3.99 -1.91
CA ALA A 158 -19.82 -4.59 -1.03
C ALA A 158 -19.20 -5.09 0.28
N ALA A 159 -18.05 -5.77 0.21
CA ALA A 159 -17.36 -6.32 1.38
C ALA A 159 -15.92 -6.75 1.03
N ALA A 160 -15.08 -6.90 2.06
CA ALA A 160 -13.85 -7.66 2.02
C ALA A 160 -14.01 -8.94 2.88
N GLU A 161 -13.63 -10.08 2.34
CA GLU A 161 -13.81 -11.40 2.95
C GLU A 161 -12.45 -12.11 3.08
N VAL A 162 -12.19 -12.63 4.27
CA VAL A 162 -11.03 -13.51 4.50
C VAL A 162 -11.42 -14.90 4.03
N VAL A 163 -10.81 -15.37 2.94
CA VAL A 163 -11.00 -16.72 2.41
C VAL A 163 -10.16 -17.72 3.21
N ASP A 164 -8.91 -17.34 3.47
CA ASP A 164 -7.94 -18.07 4.28
C ASP A 164 -6.89 -17.06 4.82
N PRO A 165 -5.89 -17.47 5.64
CA PRO A 165 -4.93 -16.54 6.24
C PRO A 165 -4.17 -15.64 5.25
N LEU A 166 -3.98 -16.06 4.00
CA LEU A 166 -3.24 -15.31 2.98
C LEU A 166 -4.11 -14.94 1.77
N THR A 167 -5.41 -15.21 1.79
CA THR A 167 -6.30 -14.91 0.66
C THR A 167 -7.45 -14.03 1.09
N VAL A 168 -7.61 -12.88 0.42
CA VAL A 168 -8.69 -11.93 0.63
C VAL A 168 -9.48 -11.74 -0.66
N ARG A 169 -10.81 -11.71 -0.55
CA ARG A 169 -11.72 -11.44 -1.66
C ARG A 169 -12.52 -10.18 -1.41
N TYR A 170 -12.47 -9.24 -2.34
CA TYR A 170 -13.39 -8.11 -2.36
C TYR A 170 -14.58 -8.45 -3.25
N ARG A 171 -15.79 -8.23 -2.74
CA ARG A 171 -17.05 -8.30 -3.49
C ARG A 171 -17.49 -6.91 -3.90
N PHE A 172 -18.08 -6.79 -5.09
CA PHE A 172 -18.56 -5.55 -5.65
C PHE A 172 -20.08 -5.57 -5.81
N LYS A 173 -20.72 -4.41 -5.70
CA LYS A 173 -22.17 -4.23 -5.86
C LYS A 173 -22.59 -4.29 -7.32
N LYS A 174 -21.68 -3.91 -8.23
CA LYS A 174 -21.87 -3.93 -9.68
C LYS A 174 -20.53 -4.20 -10.38
N PRO A 175 -20.54 -4.72 -11.61
CA PRO A 175 -19.32 -4.89 -12.40
C PRO A 175 -18.60 -3.54 -12.59
N ASN A 176 -17.35 -3.45 -12.16
CA ASN A 176 -16.54 -2.24 -12.33
C ASN A 176 -15.07 -2.64 -12.51
N ARG A 177 -14.47 -2.24 -13.65
CA ARG A 177 -13.09 -2.58 -14.01
C ARG A 177 -12.05 -1.80 -13.19
N GLU A 178 -12.41 -0.66 -12.61
CA GLU A 178 -11.47 0.16 -11.83
C GLU A 178 -11.31 -0.36 -10.41
N LEU A 179 -12.35 -0.99 -9.84
CA LEU A 179 -12.35 -1.41 -8.44
C LEU A 179 -11.19 -2.31 -8.03
N PRO A 180 -10.69 -3.27 -8.86
CA PRO A 180 -9.48 -4.02 -8.54
C PRO A 180 -8.25 -3.14 -8.28
N LEU A 181 -8.06 -2.05 -9.04
CA LEU A 181 -6.99 -1.07 -8.78
C LEU A 181 -7.27 -0.29 -7.50
N THR A 182 -8.53 0.16 -7.32
CA THR A 182 -8.94 0.94 -6.14
C THR A 182 -8.70 0.18 -4.84
N VAL A 183 -9.22 -1.06 -4.72
CA VAL A 183 -9.02 -1.87 -3.51
C VAL A 183 -7.58 -2.37 -3.39
N GLY A 184 -6.92 -2.61 -4.52
CA GLY A 184 -5.51 -3.01 -4.57
C GLY A 184 -4.56 -1.92 -4.05
N GLY A 185 -4.94 -0.65 -4.24
CA GLY A 185 -4.19 0.52 -3.79
C GLY A 185 -4.49 0.98 -2.36
N LEU A 186 -5.35 0.27 -1.60
CA LEU A 186 -5.62 0.63 -0.21
C LEU A 186 -4.40 0.29 0.67
N PRO A 187 -4.00 1.18 1.59
CA PRO A 187 -2.93 0.91 2.54
C PRO A 187 -3.35 -0.19 3.51
N VAL A 188 -2.44 -1.11 3.78
CA VAL A 188 -2.63 -2.21 4.73
C VAL A 188 -1.85 -1.93 6.00
N PHE A 189 -2.54 -1.97 7.14
CA PHE A 189 -1.97 -1.81 8.48
C PHE A 189 -2.43 -2.94 9.40
N SER A 190 -1.62 -3.23 10.42
CA SER A 190 -1.94 -4.31 11.33
C SER A 190 -3.21 -4.02 12.13
N HIS A 191 -4.08 -5.01 12.26
CA HIS A 191 -5.25 -4.96 13.15
C HIS A 191 -4.89 -4.79 14.64
N ARG A 192 -3.61 -4.95 15.00
CA ARG A 192 -3.07 -4.74 16.35
C ARG A 192 -2.65 -3.29 16.61
N TRP A 193 -2.62 -2.43 15.59
CA TRP A 193 -2.25 -1.03 15.76
C TRP A 193 -3.24 -0.31 16.69
N GLY A 194 -2.71 0.33 17.73
CA GLY A 194 -3.50 1.01 18.74
C GLY A 194 -3.97 0.13 19.89
N GLU A 195 -3.57 -1.15 19.95
CA GLU A 195 -3.75 -2.03 21.12
C GLU A 195 -5.21 -2.11 21.62
N GLY A 196 -6.18 -2.11 20.69
CA GLY A 196 -7.61 -2.20 21.00
C GLY A 196 -8.30 -0.87 21.30
N LYS A 197 -7.58 0.26 21.22
CA LYS A 197 -8.20 1.59 21.28
C LYS A 197 -9.19 1.78 20.12
N PRO A 198 -10.27 2.58 20.32
CA PRO A 198 -11.04 3.11 19.21
C PRO A 198 -10.14 3.83 18.21
N PHE A 199 -10.38 3.65 16.91
CA PHE A 199 -9.44 4.09 15.86
C PHE A 199 -9.23 5.62 15.86
N ASP A 200 -10.22 6.40 16.27
CA ASP A 200 -10.14 7.86 16.46
C ASP A 200 -9.32 8.29 17.69
N GLN A 201 -8.98 7.35 18.57
CA GLN A 201 -8.13 7.56 19.75
C GLN A 201 -6.70 7.03 19.53
N VAL A 202 -6.42 6.43 18.38
CA VAL A 202 -5.07 6.07 17.94
C VAL A 202 -4.41 7.34 17.40
N VAL A 203 -3.81 8.11 18.31
CA VAL A 203 -3.26 9.45 18.00
C VAL A 203 -1.75 9.38 17.84
N MET A 204 -1.02 9.09 18.92
CA MET A 204 0.46 9.08 18.94
C MET A 204 1.05 7.66 18.96
N ASP A 205 0.19 6.65 18.89
CA ASP A 205 0.56 5.25 18.72
C ASP A 205 1.30 5.08 17.39
N ILE A 206 2.52 4.54 17.45
CA ILE A 206 3.35 4.32 16.26
C ILE A 206 2.61 3.36 15.31
N PRO A 207 2.40 3.74 14.04
CA PRO A 207 1.75 2.85 13.10
C PRO A 207 2.50 1.54 12.90
N ILE A 208 1.75 0.43 12.90
CA ILE A 208 2.26 -0.88 12.54
C ILE A 208 1.98 -1.09 11.04
N GLY A 209 2.88 -0.55 10.22
CA GLY A 209 2.86 -0.68 8.77
C GLY A 209 3.91 -1.67 8.27
N SER A 210 3.96 -1.88 6.96
CA SER A 210 4.86 -2.84 6.30
C SER A 210 5.81 -2.19 5.31
N GLY A 211 5.74 -0.88 5.12
CA GLY A 211 6.49 -0.12 4.12
C GLY A 211 7.99 0.02 4.40
N PRO A 212 8.73 0.69 3.51
CA PRO A 212 10.20 0.73 3.57
C PRO A 212 10.78 1.64 4.67
N TYR A 213 10.00 2.50 5.30
CA TYR A 213 10.46 3.42 6.34
C TYR A 213 9.62 3.34 7.61
N ARG A 214 10.22 3.78 8.72
CA ARG A 214 9.60 3.94 10.04
C ARG A 214 9.70 5.39 10.50
N ILE A 215 8.88 5.77 11.48
CA ILE A 215 9.05 7.04 12.19
C ILE A 215 10.36 6.99 12.98
N GLY A 216 11.23 7.97 12.74
CA GLY A 216 12.47 8.20 13.47
C GLY A 216 12.36 9.42 14.39
N PRO A 217 13.45 10.18 14.57
CA PRO A 217 13.44 11.39 15.39
C PRO A 217 12.38 12.42 14.97
N VAL A 218 11.75 13.06 15.95
CA VAL A 218 10.70 14.06 15.77
C VAL A 218 10.98 15.27 16.65
N VAL A 219 10.92 16.46 16.06
CA VAL A 219 10.78 17.72 16.79
C VAL A 219 9.45 18.36 16.41
N PHE A 220 8.46 18.24 17.30
CA PHE A 220 7.10 18.70 17.06
C PHE A 220 7.05 20.15 16.58
N GLY A 221 6.24 20.38 15.54
CA GLY A 221 6.08 21.69 14.91
C GLY A 221 7.28 22.16 14.08
N ARG A 222 8.34 21.35 13.94
CA ARG A 222 9.54 21.72 13.19
C ARG A 222 9.96 20.66 12.17
N ASP A 223 10.22 19.44 12.61
CA ASP A 223 10.74 18.39 11.75
C ASP A 223 10.30 16.98 12.17
N ILE A 224 10.26 16.09 11.18
CA ILE A 224 10.10 14.65 11.35
C ILE A 224 11.11 13.95 10.45
N THR A 225 11.79 12.94 10.97
CA THR A 225 12.65 12.07 10.16
C THR A 225 12.01 10.71 9.99
N TYR A 226 11.95 10.21 8.77
CA TYR A 226 11.69 8.80 8.46
C TYR A 226 13.01 8.06 8.30
N VAL A 227 13.12 6.88 8.90
CA VAL A 227 14.34 6.05 8.86
C VAL A 227 14.04 4.78 8.09
N ARG A 228 14.89 4.42 7.12
CA ARG A 228 14.71 3.22 6.31
C ARG A 228 14.77 1.99 7.21
N ASP A 229 13.84 1.07 7.00
CA ASP A 229 13.84 -0.20 7.70
C ASP A 229 14.86 -1.16 7.06
N PRO A 230 15.98 -1.49 7.75
CA PRO A 230 16.94 -2.45 7.24
C PRO A 230 16.38 -3.87 7.18
N SER A 231 15.19 -4.11 7.74
CA SER A 231 14.43 -5.36 7.71
C SER A 231 13.25 -5.32 6.72
N TYR A 232 13.15 -4.30 5.86
CA TYR A 232 12.05 -4.20 4.89
C TYR A 232 11.89 -5.49 4.07
N TRP A 233 10.70 -6.08 4.15
CA TRP A 233 10.41 -7.42 3.65
C TRP A 233 10.45 -7.52 2.12
N ALA A 234 10.08 -6.43 1.43
CA ALA A 234 9.94 -6.36 -0.03
C ALA A 234 11.14 -5.73 -0.74
N ARG A 235 12.27 -5.49 -0.06
CA ARG A 235 13.41 -4.74 -0.61
C ARG A 235 13.95 -5.29 -1.95
N ASP A 236 13.82 -6.60 -2.17
CA ASP A 236 14.37 -7.32 -3.32
C ASP A 236 13.31 -7.62 -4.40
N LEU A 237 12.03 -7.32 -4.13
CA LEU A 237 10.96 -7.45 -5.13
C LEU A 237 11.25 -6.51 -6.31
N ASN A 238 10.95 -6.97 -7.51
CA ASN A 238 11.09 -6.20 -8.75
C ASN A 238 10.41 -4.83 -8.69
N VAL A 239 9.20 -4.76 -8.10
CA VAL A 239 8.44 -3.51 -7.92
C VAL A 239 9.04 -2.54 -6.87
N ARG A 240 10.06 -2.96 -6.11
CA ARG A 240 10.74 -2.16 -5.06
C ARG A 240 12.25 -2.01 -5.26
N ARG A 241 12.88 -2.81 -6.11
CA ARG A 241 14.29 -2.67 -6.47
C ARG A 241 14.53 -1.25 -7.00
N GLY A 242 15.66 -0.64 -6.62
CA GLY A 242 15.99 0.74 -7.00
C GLY A 242 15.18 1.85 -6.29
N THR A 243 14.29 1.50 -5.35
CA THR A 243 13.51 2.46 -4.54
C THR A 243 14.00 2.52 -3.09
N ALA A 244 13.47 3.46 -2.29
CA ALA A 244 13.81 3.63 -0.87
C ALA A 244 15.34 3.69 -0.64
N ASN A 245 16.02 4.59 -1.35
CA ASN A 245 17.48 4.63 -1.43
C ASN A 245 18.13 5.34 -0.24
N PHE A 246 17.46 6.33 0.35
CA PHE A 246 18.01 7.10 1.47
C PHE A 246 17.87 6.37 2.79
N ASP A 247 18.86 6.47 3.68
CA ASP A 247 18.77 5.94 5.04
C ASP A 247 17.78 6.76 5.87
N ARG A 248 17.73 8.06 5.59
CA ARG A 248 16.91 9.04 6.31
C ARG A 248 16.21 9.96 5.33
N ILE A 249 14.96 10.27 5.63
CA ILE A 249 14.19 11.31 4.95
C ILE A 249 13.77 12.30 6.02
N LEU A 250 14.46 13.45 6.09
CA LEU A 250 14.11 14.57 6.96
C LEU A 250 13.06 15.41 6.27
N VAL A 251 11.91 15.62 6.92
CA VAL A 251 10.86 16.51 6.43
C VAL A 251 10.78 17.72 7.34
N LYS A 252 11.17 18.88 6.80
CA LYS A 252 11.09 20.17 7.48
C LYS A 252 9.71 20.80 7.26
N ILE A 253 9.24 21.50 8.29
CA ILE A 253 7.97 22.23 8.29
C ILE A 253 8.27 23.72 8.37
N TYR A 254 7.86 24.46 7.35
CA TYR A 254 7.97 25.92 7.30
C TYR A 254 6.58 26.55 7.42
N LYS A 255 6.48 27.67 8.14
CA LYS A 255 5.20 28.37 8.37
C LYS A 255 4.81 29.28 7.20
N ASP A 256 5.79 29.76 6.43
CA ASP A 256 5.56 30.68 5.32
C ASP A 256 6.45 30.35 4.12
N ASN A 257 5.99 30.76 2.94
CA ASN A 257 6.66 30.47 1.67
C ASN A 257 7.96 31.27 1.50
N THR A 258 8.11 32.42 2.16
CA THR A 258 9.33 33.22 2.07
C THR A 258 10.46 32.51 2.80
N ALA A 259 10.24 32.07 4.04
CA ALA A 259 11.18 31.26 4.78
C ALA A 259 11.55 29.97 4.04
N LYS A 260 10.56 29.30 3.41
CA LYS A 260 10.80 28.13 2.57
C LYS A 260 11.70 28.47 1.35
N LEU A 261 11.47 29.59 0.68
CA LEU A 261 12.27 30.00 -0.47
C LEU A 261 13.70 30.36 -0.06
N GLU A 262 13.88 31.09 1.04
CA GLU A 262 15.22 31.44 1.55
C GLU A 262 15.98 30.20 2.03
N ALA A 263 15.31 29.25 2.69
CA ALA A 263 15.89 27.96 3.05
C ALA A 263 16.34 27.14 1.82
N LEU A 264 15.57 27.18 0.73
CA LEU A 264 15.98 26.53 -0.53
C LEU A 264 17.27 27.17 -1.07
N LYS A 265 17.32 28.50 -1.14
CA LYS A 265 18.51 29.25 -1.58
C LYS A 265 19.73 28.96 -0.70
N ALA A 266 19.52 28.71 0.59
CA ALA A 266 20.55 28.38 1.56
C ALA A 266 20.98 26.89 1.54
N GLY A 267 20.35 26.04 0.72
CA GLY A 267 20.66 24.60 0.66
C GLY A 267 20.24 23.85 1.93
N GLU A 268 19.25 24.35 2.65
CA GLU A 268 18.74 23.71 3.87
C GLU A 268 17.91 22.45 3.60
N PHE A 269 17.41 22.30 2.37
CA PHE A 269 16.71 21.14 1.86
C PHE A 269 17.00 20.95 0.37
N ASP A 270 16.74 19.74 -0.13
CA ASP A 270 17.10 19.25 -1.46
C ASP A 270 15.95 19.44 -2.48
#